data_AF-A0A7X8Z034-F1
#
_entry.id   AF-A0A7X8Z034-F1
#
_cell.length_a   1.000
_cell.length_b   1.000
_cell.length_c   1.000
_cell.angle_alpha   90.00
_cell.angle_beta   90.00
_cell.angle_gamma   90.00
#
_symmetry.space_group_name_H-M   'P 1'
#
loop_
_entity.id
_entity.type
_entity.pdbx_description
1 polymer ?
#
loop_
_entity_poly.entity_id
_entity_poly.type
_entity_poly.pdbx_seq_one_letter_code
_entity_poly.pdbx_strand_id
1 'polypeptide(L)'
;MKRALVGSAIFALSIGALIGCAPSIEEMRVTGIEQFRGRQFVESTATMRHILEQQPNDAEANYYMGLNYRAMAERKFRDGNVAAAARELDISTMYFTQAIKSWPNYMSAIAAKNEALEARGKFEAALTLAERATSNNRGIAEHFVYLGDEYRQRGDHDNALRRYKTALGIDPQNAKAFAGMGQLYLLVGERALAMDAFRRAYEIDPRETGAADALNQLMSESGTYTASHEASLRP
;
A
#
# COMPACT_ATOMS: atom_id res chain seq x y z
N MET A 1 -76.24 3.89 -39.24
CA MET A 1 -75.44 2.64 -39.10
C MET A 1 -74.66 2.41 -40.39
N LYS A 2 -73.41 1.92 -40.24
CA LYS A 2 -72.40 1.52 -41.26
C LYS A 2 -71.36 2.57 -41.67
N ARG A 3 -70.12 2.06 -41.65
CA ARG A 3 -68.78 2.67 -41.67
C ARG A 3 -68.29 2.98 -43.10
N ALA A 4 -67.34 3.89 -43.23
CA ALA A 4 -66.18 3.71 -44.12
C ALA A 4 -64.98 4.57 -43.64
N LEU A 5 -63.81 3.92 -43.61
CA LEU A 5 -62.50 4.44 -43.25
C LEU A 5 -61.94 5.38 -44.33
N VAL A 6 -61.20 6.41 -43.94
CA VAL A 6 -59.99 6.85 -44.66
C VAL A 6 -58.94 7.25 -43.61
N GLY A 7 -57.78 6.59 -43.69
CA GLY A 7 -56.67 6.79 -42.76
C GLY A 7 -55.90 8.08 -43.00
N SER A 8 -55.17 8.52 -41.97
CA SER A 8 -54.09 9.50 -42.12
C SER A 8 -52.99 9.24 -41.09
N ALA A 9 -51.88 8.79 -41.65
CA ALA A 9 -50.48 9.04 -41.32
C ALA A 9 -50.06 9.21 -39.85
N ILE A 10 -49.26 8.22 -39.47
CA ILE A 10 -48.20 8.18 -38.45
C ILE A 10 -47.39 9.49 -38.40
N PHE A 11 -47.24 10.04 -37.20
CA PHE A 11 -46.01 10.73 -36.76
C PHE A 11 -45.68 10.24 -35.35
N ALA A 12 -45.09 9.04 -35.28
CA ALA A 12 -44.33 8.66 -34.10
C ALA A 12 -43.04 9.49 -34.15
N LEU A 13 -42.95 10.54 -33.32
CA LEU A 13 -41.66 11.12 -32.99
C LEU A 13 -40.85 10.05 -32.26
N SER A 14 -40.03 9.32 -33.03
CA SER A 14 -38.86 8.65 -32.50
C SER A 14 -37.91 9.73 -32.01
N ILE A 15 -38.09 10.16 -30.75
CA ILE A 15 -36.99 10.77 -30.00
C ILE A 15 -35.96 9.65 -29.91
N GLY A 16 -34.96 9.74 -30.79
CA GLY A 16 -33.79 8.89 -30.76
C GLY A 16 -33.16 9.05 -29.39
N ALA A 17 -33.41 8.08 -28.52
CA ALA A 17 -32.55 7.83 -27.40
C ALA A 17 -31.18 7.55 -28.01
N LEU A 18 -30.28 8.53 -27.88
CA LEU A 18 -28.85 8.26 -27.89
C LEU A 18 -28.63 7.26 -26.75
N ILE A 19 -28.77 5.98 -27.04
CA ILE A 19 -28.28 4.90 -26.21
C ILE A 19 -26.76 4.98 -26.38
N GLY A 20 -26.15 5.95 -25.71
CA GLY A 20 -24.78 5.76 -25.25
C GLY A 20 -24.88 4.57 -24.32
N CYS A 21 -24.40 3.41 -24.76
CA CYS A 21 -24.34 2.22 -23.92
C CYS A 21 -23.73 2.64 -22.58
N ALA A 22 -24.45 2.41 -21.48
CA ALA A 22 -23.87 2.63 -20.17
C ALA A 22 -22.54 1.85 -20.12
N PRO A 23 -21.43 2.49 -19.69
CA PRO A 23 -20.13 1.85 -19.70
C PRO A 23 -20.20 0.57 -18.88
N SER A 24 -19.56 -0.48 -19.38
CA SER A 24 -19.44 -1.74 -18.66
C SER A 24 -18.66 -1.55 -17.36
N ILE A 25 -18.84 -2.46 -16.41
CA ILE A 25 -18.09 -2.43 -15.15
C ILE A 25 -16.58 -2.46 -15.40
N GLU A 26 -16.13 -3.18 -16.43
CA GLU A 26 -14.72 -3.25 -16.77
C GLU A 26 -14.17 -1.92 -17.32
N GLU A 27 -14.93 -1.24 -18.18
CA GLU A 27 -14.56 0.10 -18.68
C GLU A 27 -14.54 1.13 -17.55
N MET A 28 -15.54 1.08 -16.65
CA MET A 28 -15.56 1.93 -15.46
C MET A 28 -14.37 1.65 -14.54
N ARG A 29 -13.98 0.39 -14.37
CA ARG A 29 -12.82 0.00 -13.55
C ARG A 29 -11.55 0.59 -14.11
N VAL A 30 -11.27 0.39 -15.40
CA VAL A 30 -10.10 0.98 -16.07
C VAL A 30 -10.09 2.50 -15.89
N THR A 31 -11.21 3.16 -16.18
CA THR A 31 -11.36 4.62 -16.04
C THR A 31 -11.09 5.09 -14.61
N GLY A 32 -11.69 4.41 -13.61
CA GLY A 32 -11.54 4.76 -12.21
C GLY A 32 -10.10 4.58 -11.71
N ILE A 33 -9.38 3.58 -12.20
CA ILE A 33 -7.97 3.34 -11.87
C ILE A 33 -7.08 4.41 -12.51
N GLU A 34 -7.35 4.79 -13.76
CA GLU A 34 -6.63 5.88 -14.42
C GLU A 34 -6.84 7.22 -13.72
N GLN A 35 -8.08 7.52 -13.31
CA GLN A 35 -8.37 8.70 -12.48
C GLN A 35 -7.58 8.68 -11.17
N PHE A 36 -7.53 7.53 -10.48
CA PHE A 36 -6.73 7.38 -9.26
C PHE A 36 -5.23 7.67 -9.53
N ARG A 37 -4.65 7.07 -10.58
CA ARG A 37 -3.25 7.28 -10.99
C ARG A 37 -3.00 8.75 -11.37
N GLY A 38 -3.98 9.38 -12.02
CA GLY A 38 -3.99 10.81 -12.34
C GLY A 38 -4.22 11.73 -11.14
N ARG A 39 -4.33 11.19 -9.91
CA ARG A 39 -4.62 11.91 -8.67
C ARG A 39 -5.98 12.62 -8.66
N GLN A 40 -6.88 12.21 -9.55
CA GLN A 40 -8.27 12.66 -9.64
C GLN A 40 -9.13 11.82 -8.68
N PHE A 41 -8.85 11.96 -7.38
CA PHE A 41 -9.39 11.05 -6.37
C PHE A 41 -10.91 11.19 -6.20
N VAL A 42 -11.47 12.38 -6.43
CA VAL A 42 -12.92 12.62 -6.32
C VAL A 42 -13.64 11.95 -7.49
N GLU A 43 -13.12 12.12 -8.70
CA GLU A 43 -13.63 11.51 -9.92
C GLU A 43 -13.53 9.97 -9.83
N SER A 44 -12.37 9.46 -9.40
CA SER A 44 -12.18 8.03 -9.16
C SER A 44 -13.20 7.50 -8.14
N THR A 45 -13.45 8.22 -7.04
CA THR A 45 -14.46 7.85 -6.04
C THR A 45 -15.86 7.80 -6.64
N ALA A 46 -16.22 8.72 -7.54
CA ALA A 46 -17.51 8.71 -8.22
C ALA A 46 -17.64 7.50 -9.16
N THR A 47 -16.60 7.21 -9.94
CA THR A 47 -16.58 6.05 -10.84
C THR A 47 -16.67 4.74 -10.06
N MET A 48 -15.88 4.57 -9.00
CA MET A 48 -15.92 3.37 -8.17
C MET A 48 -17.27 3.21 -7.46
N ARG A 49 -17.92 4.32 -7.08
CA ARG A 49 -19.28 4.28 -6.52
C ARG A 49 -20.28 3.69 -7.51
N HIS A 50 -20.23 4.06 -8.79
CA HIS A 50 -21.10 3.47 -9.81
C HIS A 50 -20.87 1.97 -9.98
N ILE A 51 -19.63 1.50 -9.86
CA ILE A 51 -19.34 0.06 -9.84
C ILE A 51 -19.98 -0.59 -8.61
N LEU A 52 -19.85 0.01 -7.43
CA LEU A 52 -20.40 -0.52 -6.18
C LEU A 52 -21.93 -0.46 -6.10
N GLU A 53 -22.58 0.47 -6.81
CA GLU A 53 -24.05 0.49 -6.96
C GLU A 53 -24.56 -0.74 -7.71
N GLN A 54 -23.77 -1.26 -8.66
CA GLN A 54 -24.11 -2.45 -9.44
C GLN A 54 -23.58 -3.74 -8.80
N GLN A 55 -22.40 -3.69 -8.20
CA GLN A 55 -21.72 -4.80 -7.54
C GLN A 55 -21.20 -4.35 -6.16
N PRO A 56 -22.06 -4.35 -5.12
CA PRO A 56 -21.70 -3.83 -3.79
C PRO A 56 -20.49 -4.51 -3.14
N ASN A 57 -20.23 -5.77 -3.52
CA ASN A 57 -19.13 -6.58 -2.99
C ASN A 57 -17.91 -6.61 -3.93
N ASP A 58 -17.82 -5.74 -4.94
CA ASP A 58 -16.64 -5.69 -5.82
C ASP A 58 -15.39 -5.34 -5.00
N ALA A 59 -14.47 -6.30 -4.90
CA ALA A 59 -13.33 -6.18 -4.00
C ALA A 59 -12.36 -5.06 -4.42
N GLU A 60 -12.16 -4.89 -5.72
CA GLU A 60 -11.19 -3.94 -6.26
C GLU A 60 -11.75 -2.52 -6.29
N ALA A 61 -13.03 -2.32 -6.60
CA ALA A 61 -13.69 -1.03 -6.45
C ALA A 61 -13.68 -0.58 -4.99
N ASN A 62 -13.96 -1.48 -4.04
CA ASN A 62 -13.80 -1.20 -2.61
C ASN A 62 -12.34 -0.87 -2.24
N TYR A 63 -11.35 -1.57 -2.82
CA TYR A 63 -9.93 -1.28 -2.58
C TYR A 63 -9.55 0.13 -3.07
N TYR A 64 -9.92 0.50 -4.30
CA TYR A 64 -9.63 1.83 -4.84
C TYR A 64 -10.43 2.94 -4.14
N MET A 65 -11.66 2.69 -3.67
CA MET A 65 -12.35 3.60 -2.75
C MET A 65 -11.51 3.87 -1.50
N GLY A 66 -11.00 2.80 -0.86
CA GLY A 66 -10.12 2.91 0.30
C GLY A 66 -8.87 3.76 0.01
N LEU A 67 -8.21 3.53 -1.12
CA LEU A 67 -7.02 4.30 -1.54
C LEU A 67 -7.34 5.78 -1.82
N ASN A 68 -8.45 6.07 -2.50
CA ASN A 68 -8.91 7.44 -2.76
C ASN A 68 -9.09 8.22 -1.46
N TYR A 69 -9.81 7.64 -0.50
CA TYR A 69 -10.04 8.26 0.80
C TYR A 69 -8.75 8.46 1.60
N ARG A 70 -7.81 7.50 1.56
CA ARG A 70 -6.50 7.66 2.19
C ARG A 70 -5.71 8.81 1.57
N ALA A 71 -5.68 8.92 0.24
CA ALA A 71 -4.98 10.00 -0.45
C ALA A 71 -5.62 11.37 -0.16
N MET A 72 -6.95 11.43 -0.05
CA MET A 72 -7.65 12.64 0.40
C MET A 72 -7.31 12.98 1.86
N ALA A 73 -7.18 11.99 2.74
CA ALA A 73 -6.75 12.19 4.12
C ALA A 73 -5.35 12.82 4.21
N GLU A 74 -4.40 12.32 3.41
CA GLU A 74 -3.03 12.88 3.34
C GLU A 74 -3.04 14.35 2.93
N ARG A 75 -3.87 14.72 1.95
CA ARG A 75 -4.06 16.12 1.57
C ARG A 75 -4.61 16.94 2.74
N LYS A 76 -5.62 16.43 3.45
CA LYS A 76 -6.19 17.12 4.63
C LYS A 76 -5.19 17.28 5.76
N PHE A 77 -4.30 16.32 5.99
CA PHE A 77 -3.20 16.49 6.94
C PHE A 77 -2.25 17.62 6.53
N ARG A 78 -1.85 17.69 5.26
CA ARG A 78 -1.01 18.78 4.74
C ARG A 78 -1.68 20.15 4.88
N ASP A 79 -2.99 20.20 4.72
CA ASP A 79 -3.79 21.41 4.92
C ASP A 79 -4.01 21.75 6.42
N GLY A 80 -3.45 20.97 7.36
CA GLY A 80 -3.64 21.14 8.81
C GLY A 80 -4.99 20.68 9.34
N ASN A 81 -5.86 20.12 8.50
CA ASN A 81 -7.20 19.69 8.86
C ASN A 81 -7.22 18.23 9.37
N VAL A 82 -6.62 18.04 10.55
CA VAL A 82 -6.48 16.73 11.21
C VAL A 82 -7.82 16.03 11.41
N ALA A 83 -8.87 16.77 11.81
CA ALA A 83 -10.18 16.20 12.06
C ALA A 83 -10.85 15.66 10.77
N ALA A 84 -10.70 16.37 9.65
CA ALA A 84 -11.17 15.85 8.36
C ALA A 84 -10.33 14.64 7.92
N ALA A 85 -9.00 14.72 8.01
CA ALA A 85 -8.13 13.61 7.66
C ALA A 85 -8.47 12.33 8.44
N ALA A 86 -8.73 12.46 9.74
CA ALA A 86 -9.16 11.37 10.60
C ALA A 86 -10.46 10.70 10.10
N ARG A 87 -11.45 11.49 9.66
CA ARG A 87 -12.70 10.97 9.09
C ARG A 87 -12.45 10.23 7.78
N GLU A 88 -11.63 10.78 6.90
CA GLU A 88 -11.30 10.14 5.62
C GLU A 88 -10.55 8.81 5.83
N LEU A 89 -9.65 8.74 6.82
CA LEU A 89 -8.99 7.48 7.19
C LEU A 89 -9.98 6.46 7.75
N ASP A 90 -10.94 6.88 8.58
CA ASP A 90 -11.98 5.97 9.09
C ASP A 90 -12.83 5.41 7.92
N ILE A 91 -13.20 6.24 6.94
CA ILE A 91 -13.89 5.80 5.71
C ILE A 91 -13.01 4.86 4.88
N SER A 92 -11.72 5.19 4.72
CA SER A 92 -10.74 4.36 4.01
C SER A 92 -10.67 2.94 4.61
N THR A 93 -10.55 2.82 5.93
CA THR A 93 -10.50 1.53 6.61
C THR A 93 -11.79 0.71 6.46
N MET A 94 -12.95 1.37 6.38
CA MET A 94 -14.23 0.72 6.09
C MET A 94 -14.21 0.07 4.70
N TYR A 95 -13.79 0.80 3.67
CA TYR A 95 -13.73 0.27 2.30
C TYR A 95 -12.71 -0.85 2.14
N PHE A 96 -11.53 -0.74 2.74
CA PHE A 96 -10.59 -1.87 2.76
C PHE A 96 -11.16 -3.08 3.49
N THR A 97 -11.97 -2.88 4.54
CA THR A 97 -12.65 -4.00 5.22
C THR A 97 -13.60 -4.72 4.28
N GLN A 98 -14.34 -4.00 3.42
CA GLN A 98 -15.20 -4.61 2.42
C GLN A 98 -14.36 -5.35 1.35
N ALA A 99 -13.27 -4.76 0.89
CA ALA A 99 -12.36 -5.41 -0.06
C ALA A 99 -11.82 -6.74 0.48
N ILE A 100 -11.35 -6.75 1.74
CA ILE A 100 -10.85 -7.96 2.42
C ILE A 100 -11.97 -8.97 2.66
N LYS A 101 -13.20 -8.51 2.96
CA LYS A 101 -14.34 -9.40 3.13
C LYS A 101 -14.66 -10.14 1.82
N SER A 102 -14.59 -9.46 0.69
CA SER A 102 -14.81 -10.05 -0.63
C SER A 102 -13.65 -10.96 -1.05
N TRP A 103 -12.41 -10.51 -0.86
CA TRP A 103 -11.18 -11.28 -1.13
C TRP A 103 -10.31 -11.38 0.14
N PRO A 104 -10.48 -12.44 0.96
CA PRO A 104 -9.77 -12.58 2.24
C PRO A 104 -8.24 -12.57 2.14
N ASN A 105 -7.68 -12.95 0.99
CA ASN A 105 -6.25 -12.96 0.73
C ASN A 105 -5.78 -11.75 -0.10
N TYR A 106 -6.55 -10.65 -0.13
CA TYR A 106 -6.17 -9.43 -0.85
C TYR A 106 -5.10 -8.66 -0.08
N MET A 107 -3.84 -9.11 -0.18
CA MET A 107 -2.71 -8.62 0.59
C MET A 107 -2.54 -7.09 0.49
N SER A 108 -2.69 -6.53 -0.71
CA SER A 108 -2.61 -5.08 -0.91
C SER A 108 -3.68 -4.31 -0.11
N ALA A 109 -4.91 -4.85 0.01
CA ALA A 109 -5.96 -4.23 0.81
C ALA A 109 -5.72 -4.37 2.32
N ILE A 110 -5.16 -5.50 2.76
CA ILE A 110 -4.76 -5.72 4.16
C ILE A 110 -3.66 -4.72 4.56
N ALA A 111 -2.63 -4.59 3.73
CA ALA A 111 -1.53 -3.66 3.96
C ALA A 111 -2.02 -2.21 3.94
N ALA A 112 -2.80 -1.80 2.92
CA ALA A 112 -3.34 -0.45 2.85
C ALA A 112 -4.27 -0.11 4.02
N LYS A 113 -5.04 -1.08 4.54
CA LYS A 113 -5.82 -0.91 5.77
C LYS A 113 -4.93 -0.74 7.00
N ASN A 114 -3.87 -1.53 7.11
CA ASN A 114 -2.90 -1.41 8.19
C ASN A 114 -2.25 -0.01 8.18
N GLU A 115 -1.81 0.48 7.02
CA GLU A 115 -1.27 1.84 6.86
C GLU A 115 -2.28 2.92 7.25
N ALA A 116 -3.55 2.77 6.83
CA ALA A 116 -4.61 3.72 7.20
C ALA A 116 -4.90 3.72 8.71
N LEU A 117 -4.83 2.56 9.37
CA LEU A 117 -4.96 2.44 10.82
C LEU A 117 -3.79 3.10 11.57
N GLU A 118 -2.55 2.90 11.10
CA GLU A 118 -1.37 3.58 11.65
C GLU A 118 -1.48 5.09 11.50
N ALA A 119 -1.84 5.58 10.30
CA ALA A 119 -2.05 7.01 10.06
C ALA A 119 -3.17 7.60 10.93
N ARG A 120 -4.13 6.76 11.35
CA ARG A 120 -5.22 7.14 12.25
C ARG A 120 -4.82 7.11 13.73
N GLY A 121 -3.63 6.58 14.05
CA GLY A 121 -3.13 6.34 15.41
C GLY A 121 -3.68 5.06 16.06
N LYS A 122 -4.33 4.19 15.30
CA LYS A 122 -4.94 2.92 15.78
C LYS A 122 -3.93 1.77 15.67
N PHE A 123 -2.80 1.88 16.36
CA PHE A 123 -1.68 0.95 16.25
C PHE A 123 -2.05 -0.49 16.67
N GLU A 124 -2.77 -0.67 17.78
CA GLU A 124 -3.22 -2.00 18.22
C GLU A 124 -4.10 -2.69 17.17
N ALA A 125 -5.03 -1.95 16.56
CA ALA A 125 -5.88 -2.50 15.50
C ALA A 125 -5.08 -2.85 14.24
N ALA A 126 -4.03 -2.08 13.92
CA ALA A 126 -3.12 -2.37 12.82
C ALA A 126 -2.35 -3.67 13.10
N LEU A 127 -1.83 -3.84 14.32
CA LEU A 127 -1.13 -5.05 14.76
C LEU A 127 -2.06 -6.27 14.72
N THR A 128 -3.25 -6.18 15.33
CA THR A 128 -4.23 -7.28 15.29
C THR A 128 -4.66 -7.62 13.87
N LEU A 129 -4.77 -6.64 12.96
CA LEU A 129 -5.08 -6.91 11.56
C LEU A 129 -3.95 -7.67 10.86
N ALA A 130 -2.71 -7.26 11.11
CA ALA A 130 -1.53 -7.95 10.58
C ALA A 130 -1.49 -9.39 11.12
N GLU A 131 -1.66 -9.58 12.43
CA GLU A 131 -1.74 -10.88 13.11
C GLU A 131 -2.88 -11.75 12.56
N ARG A 132 -4.09 -11.24 12.35
CA ARG A 132 -5.20 -12.07 11.84
C ARG A 132 -4.98 -12.54 10.41
N ALA A 133 -4.23 -11.79 9.63
CA ALA A 133 -3.89 -12.17 8.27
C ALA A 133 -2.76 -13.24 8.22
N THR A 134 -2.13 -13.57 9.36
CA THR A 134 -1.00 -14.52 9.49
C THR A 134 -1.36 -16.01 9.44
N SER A 135 -2.61 -16.40 9.19
CA SER A 135 -2.92 -17.84 9.01
C SER A 135 -2.17 -18.47 7.81
N ASN A 136 -1.52 -17.65 6.95
CA ASN A 136 -0.46 -18.04 6.02
C ASN A 136 0.77 -17.13 6.17
N ASN A 137 1.61 -17.43 7.17
CA ASN A 137 2.60 -16.55 7.81
C ASN A 137 3.66 -15.89 6.89
N ARG A 138 3.96 -16.46 5.70
CA ARG A 138 5.09 -15.99 4.87
C ARG A 138 4.76 -14.86 3.89
N GLY A 139 3.52 -14.75 3.41
CA GLY A 139 3.20 -13.81 2.33
C GLY A 139 3.17 -12.33 2.74
N ILE A 140 2.81 -12.06 4.00
CA ILE A 140 2.55 -10.68 4.48
C ILE A 140 3.82 -10.03 4.99
N ALA A 141 4.66 -10.75 5.74
CA ALA A 141 5.96 -10.25 6.13
C ALA A 141 6.77 -9.86 4.88
N GLU A 142 6.77 -10.71 3.85
CA GLU A 142 7.40 -10.43 2.55
C GLU A 142 6.78 -9.22 1.84
N HIS A 143 5.47 -9.00 1.96
CA HIS A 143 4.84 -7.79 1.42
C HIS A 143 5.33 -6.51 2.12
N PHE A 144 5.45 -6.52 3.45
CA PHE A 144 5.98 -5.37 4.17
C PHE A 144 7.49 -5.17 3.95
N VAL A 145 8.24 -6.24 3.69
CA VAL A 145 9.62 -6.13 3.17
C VAL A 145 9.63 -5.42 1.82
N TYR A 146 8.78 -5.85 0.88
CA TYR A 146 8.65 -5.22 -0.44
C TYR A 146 8.26 -3.74 -0.34
N LEU A 147 7.31 -3.38 0.53
CA LEU A 147 6.96 -1.97 0.78
C LEU A 147 8.14 -1.19 1.39
N GLY A 148 8.87 -1.80 2.31
CA GLY A 148 10.09 -1.20 2.88
C GLY A 148 11.12 -0.89 1.79
N ASP A 149 11.33 -1.81 0.85
CA ASP A 149 12.22 -1.63 -0.29
C ASP A 149 11.75 -0.53 -1.24
N GLU A 150 10.44 -0.44 -1.52
CA GLU A 150 9.84 0.63 -2.32
C GLU A 150 10.08 2.02 -1.69
N TYR A 151 9.83 2.17 -0.39
CA TYR A 151 10.07 3.43 0.32
C TYR A 151 11.57 3.78 0.36
N ARG A 152 12.44 2.78 0.58
CA ARG A 152 13.90 2.96 0.58
C ARG A 152 14.39 3.45 -0.79
N GLN A 153 13.90 2.86 -1.88
CA GLN A 153 14.24 3.29 -3.24
C GLN A 153 13.78 4.72 -3.56
N ARG A 154 12.67 5.16 -2.96
CA ARG A 154 12.15 6.54 -3.07
C ARG A 154 12.87 7.53 -2.15
N GLY A 155 13.80 7.08 -1.31
CA GLY A 155 14.50 7.90 -0.32
C GLY A 155 13.69 8.22 0.94
N ASP A 156 12.52 7.59 1.13
CA ASP A 156 11.69 7.76 2.32
C ASP A 156 12.13 6.77 3.40
N HIS A 157 13.20 7.14 4.10
CA HIS A 157 13.87 6.26 5.07
C HIS A 157 13.00 5.94 6.30
N ASP A 158 12.20 6.89 6.77
CA ASP A 158 11.35 6.70 7.96
C ASP A 158 10.24 5.68 7.70
N ASN A 159 9.58 5.77 6.54
CA ASN A 159 8.57 4.79 6.17
C ASN A 159 9.20 3.44 5.84
N ALA A 160 10.36 3.40 5.18
CA ALA A 160 11.08 2.15 4.93
C ALA A 160 11.36 1.39 6.24
N LEU A 161 11.94 2.07 7.23
CA LEU A 161 12.25 1.48 8.54
C LEU A 161 10.98 0.98 9.24
N ARG A 162 9.88 1.74 9.17
CA ARG A 162 8.61 1.35 9.74
C ARG A 162 8.09 0.06 9.12
N ARG A 163 8.13 -0.07 7.78
CA ARG A 163 7.65 -1.26 7.08
C ARG A 163 8.49 -2.49 7.39
N TYR A 164 9.82 -2.37 7.46
CA TYR A 164 10.65 -3.49 7.91
C TYR A 164 10.37 -3.89 9.36
N LYS A 165 10.13 -2.93 10.26
CA LYS A 165 9.72 -3.22 11.64
C LYS A 165 8.35 -3.90 11.69
N THR A 166 7.40 -3.50 10.86
CA THR A 166 6.12 -4.19 10.72
C THR A 166 6.33 -5.62 10.23
N ALA A 167 7.18 -5.85 9.23
CA ALA A 167 7.53 -7.19 8.76
C ALA A 167 8.10 -8.07 9.89
N LEU A 168 9.01 -7.52 10.72
CA LEU A 168 9.60 -8.22 11.86
C LEU A 168 8.63 -8.42 13.03
N GLY A 169 7.63 -7.54 13.18
CA GLY A 169 6.53 -7.75 14.13
C GLY A 169 5.63 -8.94 13.72
N ILE A 170 5.59 -9.26 12.43
CA ILE A 170 4.79 -10.36 11.86
C ILE A 170 5.59 -11.66 11.83
N ASP A 171 6.80 -11.60 11.25
CA ASP A 171 7.75 -12.71 11.21
C ASP A 171 9.07 -12.25 11.84
N PRO A 172 9.28 -12.52 13.14
CA PRO A 172 10.51 -12.16 13.84
C PRO A 172 11.77 -12.82 13.27
N GLN A 173 11.63 -13.86 12.44
CA GLN A 173 12.74 -14.54 11.76
C GLN A 173 12.79 -14.20 10.25
N ASN A 174 12.28 -13.04 9.84
CA ASN A 174 12.40 -12.62 8.46
C ASN A 174 13.80 -12.04 8.17
N ALA A 175 14.68 -12.87 7.59
CA ALA A 175 16.05 -12.47 7.25
C ALA A 175 16.10 -11.27 6.28
N LYS A 176 15.18 -11.21 5.30
CA LYS A 176 15.11 -10.10 4.33
C LYS A 176 14.76 -8.77 4.98
N ALA A 177 13.87 -8.75 5.97
CA ALA A 177 13.54 -7.53 6.70
C ALA A 177 14.76 -6.97 7.45
N PHE A 178 15.54 -7.85 8.09
CA PHE A 178 16.80 -7.45 8.73
C PHE A 178 17.84 -6.96 7.71
N ALA A 179 17.99 -7.65 6.56
CA ALA A 179 18.89 -7.22 5.50
C ALA A 179 18.49 -5.84 4.92
N GLY A 180 17.18 -5.62 4.70
CA GLY A 180 16.63 -4.34 4.25
C GLY A 180 16.89 -3.21 5.25
N MET A 181 16.73 -3.46 6.55
CA MET A 181 17.13 -2.51 7.61
C MET A 181 18.63 -2.23 7.58
N GLY A 182 19.47 -3.25 7.39
CA GLY A 182 20.92 -3.09 7.27
C GLY A 182 21.32 -2.16 6.13
N GLN A 183 20.74 -2.37 4.94
CA GLN A 183 20.95 -1.50 3.78
C GLN A 183 20.47 -0.07 4.03
N LEU A 184 19.32 0.08 4.68
CA LEU A 184 18.78 1.39 5.03
C LEU A 184 19.69 2.13 6.01
N TYR A 185 20.21 1.45 7.04
CA TYR A 185 21.16 2.05 7.99
C TYR A 185 22.47 2.45 7.34
N LEU A 186 22.98 1.67 6.37
CA LEU A 186 24.14 2.10 5.56
C LEU A 186 23.87 3.39 4.80
N LEU A 187 22.69 3.53 4.18
CA LEU A 187 22.30 4.73 3.44
C LEU A 187 22.26 5.99 4.30
N VAL A 188 21.82 5.86 5.56
CA VAL A 188 21.77 6.98 6.52
C VAL A 188 23.05 7.14 7.34
N GLY A 189 24.09 6.34 7.09
CA GLY A 189 25.40 6.45 7.75
C GLY A 189 25.52 5.74 9.11
N GLU A 190 24.47 5.05 9.56
CA GLU A 190 24.40 4.37 10.85
C GLU A 190 25.08 2.98 10.81
N ARG A 191 26.40 2.97 10.61
CA ARG A 191 27.18 1.73 10.39
C ARG A 191 27.01 0.68 11.51
N ALA A 192 26.93 1.09 12.77
CA ALA A 192 26.80 0.16 13.89
C ALA A 192 25.45 -0.59 13.84
N LEU A 193 24.36 0.14 13.58
CA LEU A 193 23.02 -0.45 13.42
C LEU A 193 22.94 -1.32 12.17
N ALA A 194 23.61 -0.91 11.09
CA ALA A 194 23.71 -1.71 9.88
C ALA A 194 24.39 -3.06 10.16
N MET A 195 25.52 -3.05 10.87
CA MET A 195 26.27 -4.25 11.21
C MET A 195 25.44 -5.22 12.07
N ASP A 196 24.73 -4.71 13.08
CA ASP A 196 23.85 -5.53 13.91
C ASP A 196 22.68 -6.13 13.09
N ALA A 197 22.07 -5.35 12.20
CA ALA A 197 20.98 -5.82 11.35
C ALA A 197 21.45 -6.91 10.37
N PHE A 198 22.58 -6.71 9.68
CA PHE A 198 23.13 -7.73 8.79
C PHE A 198 23.59 -8.98 9.54
N ARG A 199 24.13 -8.84 10.77
CA ARG A 199 24.47 -9.99 11.61
C ARG A 199 23.23 -10.83 11.92
N ARG A 200 22.12 -10.19 12.31
CA ARG A 200 20.84 -10.89 12.54
C ARG A 200 20.33 -11.57 11.27
N ALA A 201 20.38 -10.89 10.13
CA ALA A 201 19.97 -11.49 8.85
C ALA A 201 20.79 -12.76 8.54
N TYR A 202 22.11 -12.69 8.71
CA TYR A 202 23.03 -13.81 8.46
C TYR A 202 22.85 -14.97 9.47
N GLU A 203 22.62 -14.67 10.75
CA GLU A 203 22.32 -15.67 11.78
C GLU A 203 21.05 -16.48 11.45
N ILE A 204 20.05 -15.82 10.84
CA ILE A 204 18.76 -16.43 10.48
C ILE A 204 18.87 -17.21 9.18
N ASP A 205 19.37 -16.58 8.11
CA ASP A 205 19.62 -17.22 6.83
C ASP A 205 20.99 -16.79 6.26
N PRO A 206 22.02 -17.64 6.35
CA PRO A 206 23.34 -17.37 5.79
C PRO A 206 23.34 -17.18 4.27
N ARG A 207 22.26 -17.56 3.58
CA ARG A 207 22.08 -17.37 2.13
C ARG A 207 21.31 -16.10 1.77
N GLU A 208 20.87 -15.32 2.76
CA GLU A 208 20.23 -14.04 2.51
C GLU A 208 21.18 -13.11 1.74
N THR A 209 20.68 -12.53 0.65
CA THR A 209 21.54 -12.00 -0.40
C THR A 209 22.15 -10.67 0.06
N GLY A 210 23.47 -10.56 0.02
CA GLY A 210 24.18 -9.34 0.40
C GLY A 210 24.40 -9.12 1.91
N ALA A 211 23.86 -9.97 2.80
CA ALA A 211 24.11 -9.83 4.24
C ALA A 211 25.57 -10.17 4.62
N ALA A 212 26.09 -11.30 4.11
CA ALA A 212 27.47 -11.72 4.35
C ALA A 212 28.49 -10.75 3.72
N ASP A 213 28.24 -10.31 2.49
CA ASP A 213 29.10 -9.37 1.79
C ASP A 213 29.14 -8.01 2.50
N ALA A 214 27.98 -7.51 2.93
CA ALA A 214 27.89 -6.25 3.68
C ALA A 214 28.61 -6.33 5.04
N LEU A 215 28.52 -7.46 5.75
CA LEU A 215 29.28 -7.69 6.98
C LEU A 215 30.79 -7.69 6.73
N ASN A 216 31.25 -8.41 5.71
CA ASN A 216 32.67 -8.46 5.35
C ASN A 216 33.21 -7.07 5.00
N GLN A 217 32.44 -6.29 4.23
CA GLN A 217 32.78 -4.91 3.91
C GLN A 217 32.88 -4.05 5.18
N LEU A 218 31.84 -4.05 6.02
CA LEU A 218 31.79 -3.27 7.26
C LEU A 218 32.93 -3.61 8.23
N MET A 219 33.29 -4.89 8.34
CA MET A 219 34.40 -5.35 9.19
C MET A 219 35.76 -4.96 8.62
N SER A 220 35.95 -5.04 7.29
CA SER A 220 37.20 -4.65 6.64
C SER A 220 37.47 -3.13 6.74
N GLU A 221 36.43 -2.31 6.65
CA GLU A 221 36.51 -0.86 6.84
C GLU A 221 36.80 -0.50 8.31
N SER A 222 36.22 -1.25 9.26
CA SER A 222 36.49 -1.06 10.69
C SER A 222 37.90 -1.49 11.09
N GLY A 223 38.42 -2.57 10.48
CA GLY A 223 39.79 -3.06 10.67
C GLY A 223 40.85 -2.15 10.04
N THR A 224 40.53 -1.50 8.91
CA THR A 224 41.42 -0.50 8.28
C THR A 224 41.38 0.86 8.99
N TYR A 225 40.24 1.27 9.54
CA TYR A 225 40.12 2.47 10.38
C TYR A 225 40.90 2.34 11.70
N THR A 226 40.78 1.20 12.40
CA THR A 226 41.55 0.94 13.62
C THR A 226 43.05 0.88 13.34
N ALA A 227 43.49 0.18 12.28
CA ALA A 227 44.90 0.12 11.90
C ALA A 227 45.48 1.49 11.47
N SER A 228 44.71 2.32 10.74
CA SER A 228 45.16 3.66 10.31
C SER A 228 45.14 4.69 11.45
N HIS A 229 44.18 4.60 12.37
CA HIS A 229 44.12 5.44 13.56
C HIS A 229 45.26 5.11 14.55
N GLU A 230 45.54 3.82 14.78
CA GLU A 230 46.69 3.40 15.61
C GLU A 230 48.04 3.77 14.98
N ALA A 231 48.17 3.67 13.64
CA ALA A 231 49.40 4.08 12.95
C ALA A 231 49.63 5.61 13.02
N SER A 232 48.57 6.41 13.11
CA SER A 232 48.65 7.88 13.21
C SER A 232 48.94 8.38 14.63
N LEU A 233 48.83 7.51 15.64
CA LEU A 233 49.09 7.81 17.05
C LEU A 233 50.44 7.26 17.56
N ARG A 234 51.21 6.59 16.69
CA ARG A 234 52.59 6.21 17.00
C ARG A 234 53.51 7.42 16.73
N PRO A 235 54.24 7.91 17.75
CA PRO A 235 55.14 9.06 17.60
C PRO A 235 56.36 8.75 16.72
#